data_AF-A0A1E7DLZ9-F1
#
_entry.id   AF-A0A1E7DLZ9-F1
#
_cell.length_a   1.000
_cell.length_b   1.000
_cell.length_c   1.000
_cell.angle_alpha   90.00
_cell.angle_beta   90.00
_cell.angle_gamma   90.00
#
_symmetry.space_group_name_H-M   'P 1'
#
loop_
_entity.id
_entity.type
_entity.pdbx_description
1 polymer ?
#
loop_
_entity_poly.entity_id
_entity_poly.type
_entity_poly.pdbx_seq_one_letter_code
_entity_poly.pdbx_strand_id
1 'polypeptide(L)' 'MKFVDELFELYRGRLQGTEDDLDMITLTVLGEMSEADILSVIGEMPKDELAWLFRVYLYEGLKEKFNQDQIPIRHNRQFH' A
#
# COMPACT_ATOMS: atom_id res chain seq x y z
N MET A 1 0.77 -12.19 8.85
CA MET A 1 -0.42 -11.50 8.28
C MET A 1 -1.00 -12.50 7.32
N LYS A 2 -2.13 -13.13 7.66
CA LYS A 2 -2.51 -14.42 7.06
C LYS A 2 -2.52 -14.38 5.53
N PHE A 3 -3.09 -13.33 4.95
CA PHE A 3 -3.13 -13.12 3.49
C PHE A 3 -1.75 -12.94 2.87
N VAL A 4 -0.86 -12.17 3.52
CA VAL A 4 0.52 -11.99 3.05
C VAL A 4 1.31 -13.28 3.14
N ASP A 5 1.09 -14.09 4.18
CA ASP A 5 1.73 -15.39 4.35
C ASP A 5 1.26 -16.37 3.25
N GLU A 6 -0.02 -16.35 2.89
CA GLU A 6 -0.60 -17.13 1.78
C GLU A 6 -0.04 -16.71 0.41
N LEU A 7 0.03 -15.40 0.14
CA LEU A 7 0.65 -14.87 -1.07
C LEU A 7 2.14 -15.23 -1.13
N PHE A 8 2.85 -15.12 -0.01
CA PHE A 8 4.25 -15.49 0.07
C PHE A 8 4.46 -16.95 -0.32
N GLU A 9 3.68 -17.88 0.24
CA GLU A 9 3.77 -19.30 -0.12
C GLU A 9 3.36 -19.59 -1.57
N LEU A 10 2.36 -18.88 -2.12
CA LEU A 10 1.93 -19.02 -3.52
C LEU A 10 3.05 -18.66 -4.52
N TYR A 11 3.82 -17.61 -4.20
CA TYR A 11 4.90 -17.11 -5.05
C TYR A 11 6.30 -17.56 -4.60
N ARG A 12 6.39 -18.34 -3.51
CA ARG A 12 7.66 -18.84 -2.98
C ARG A 12 8.39 -19.67 -4.04
N GLY A 13 9.64 -19.30 -4.31
CA GLY A 13 10.47 -19.97 -5.33
C GLY A 13 10.13 -19.58 -6.77
N ARG A 14 9.14 -18.72 -7.00
CA ARG A 14 8.87 -18.08 -8.31
C ARG A 14 9.51 -16.69 -8.44
N LEU A 15 9.96 -16.12 -7.33
CA LEU A 15 10.57 -14.80 -7.25
C LEU A 15 11.94 -14.84 -6.62
N GLN A 16 12.75 -13.85 -6.96
CA GLN A 16 14.00 -13.57 -6.27
C GLN A 16 13.78 -12.67 -5.05
N GLY A 17 12.58 -12.10 -4.91
CA GLY A 17 12.22 -11.21 -3.80
C GLY A 17 12.78 -9.80 -3.98
N THR A 18 13.04 -9.41 -5.23
CA THR A 18 13.45 -8.03 -5.56
C THR A 18 12.28 -7.06 -5.38
N GLU A 19 12.58 -5.76 -5.25
CA GLU A 19 11.53 -4.73 -5.21
C GLU A 19 10.61 -4.81 -6.43
N ASP A 20 11.18 -4.98 -7.63
CA ASP A 20 10.43 -5.14 -8.88
C ASP A 20 9.50 -6.37 -8.87
N ASP A 21 9.97 -7.50 -8.31
CA ASP A 21 9.15 -8.72 -8.15
C ASP A 21 7.96 -8.48 -7.22
N LEU A 22 8.19 -7.78 -6.10
CA LEU A 22 7.18 -7.48 -5.10
C LEU A 22 6.15 -6.48 -5.64
N ASP A 23 6.58 -5.46 -6.38
CA ASP A 23 5.70 -4.50 -7.04
C ASP A 23 4.83 -5.19 -8.10
N MET A 24 5.43 -6.02 -8.94
CA MET A 24 4.72 -6.74 -10.00
C MET A 24 3.63 -7.66 -9.46
N ILE A 25 3.91 -8.40 -8.38
CA ILE A 25 2.89 -9.27 -7.76
C ILE A 25 1.84 -8.46 -7.04
N THR A 26 2.23 -7.42 -6.31
CA THR A 26 1.26 -6.57 -5.63
C THR A 26 0.27 -6.00 -6.64
N LEU A 27 0.74 -5.50 -7.78
CA LEU A 27 -0.10 -5.01 -8.87
C LEU A 27 -0.95 -6.10 -9.51
N THR A 28 -0.39 -7.28 -9.73
CA THR A 28 -1.12 -8.42 -10.33
C THR A 28 -2.26 -8.87 -9.43
N VAL A 29 -1.98 -9.10 -8.14
CA VAL A 29 -2.98 -9.52 -7.16
C VAL A 29 -4.07 -8.47 -7.02
N LEU A 30 -3.72 -7.21 -6.85
CA LEU A 30 -4.71 -6.12 -6.73
C LEU A 30 -5.52 -5.92 -8.01
N GLY A 31 -4.94 -6.17 -9.19
CA GLY A 31 -5.63 -6.09 -10.47
C GLY A 31 -6.63 -7.24 -10.71
N GLU A 32 -6.39 -8.40 -10.11
CA GLU A 32 -7.28 -9.57 -10.18
C GLU A 32 -8.39 -9.55 -9.13
N MET A 33 -8.18 -8.87 -8.00
CA MET A 33 -9.16 -8.77 -6.93
C MET A 33 -10.27 -7.77 -7.26
N SER A 34 -11.52 -8.18 -7.03
CA SER A 34 -12.65 -7.25 -6.99
C SER A 34 -12.69 -6.49 -5.65
N GLU A 35 -13.46 -5.40 -5.59
CA GLU A 35 -13.73 -4.68 -4.34
C GLU A 35 -14.28 -5.62 -3.25
N ALA A 36 -15.14 -6.56 -3.63
CA ALA A 36 -15.71 -7.55 -2.71
C ALA A 36 -14.64 -8.50 -2.16
N ASP A 37 -13.68 -8.92 -2.97
CA ASP A 37 -12.58 -9.79 -2.54
C ASP A 37 -11.69 -9.05 -1.53
N ILE A 38 -11.38 -7.77 -1.80
CA ILE A 38 -10.58 -6.93 -0.89
C ILE A 38 -11.30 -6.78 0.45
N LEU A 39 -12.60 -6.47 0.43
CA LEU A 39 -13.41 -6.34 1.65
C LEU A 39 -13.52 -7.66 2.42
N SER A 40 -13.59 -8.80 1.72
CA SER A 40 -13.58 -10.12 2.35
C SER A 40 -12.26 -10.37 3.08
N VAL A 41 -11.12 -10.11 2.43
CA VAL A 41 -9.79 -10.27 3.05
C VAL A 41 -9.65 -9.39 4.29
N ILE A 42 -10.06 -8.10 4.20
CA ILE A 42 -10.04 -7.18 5.34
C ILE A 42 -10.98 -7.66 6.47
N GLY A 43 -12.15 -8.18 6.14
CA GLY A 43 -13.13 -8.68 7.09
C GLY A 43 -12.67 -9.92 7.87
N GLU A 44 -11.76 -10.71 7.30
CA GLU A 44 -11.16 -11.88 7.94
C GLU A 44 -9.94 -11.55 8.82
N MET A 45 -9.42 -10.31 8.75
CA MET A 45 -8.24 -9.91 9.52
C MET A 45 -8.53 -9.90 11.03
N PRO A 46 -7.62 -10.44 11.87
CA PRO A 46 -7.65 -10.19 13.31
C PRO A 46 -7.56 -8.69 13.61
N LYS A 47 -8.11 -8.26 14.75
CA LYS A 47 -8.13 -6.85 15.16
C LYS A 47 -6.76 -6.18 15.10
N ASP A 48 -5.70 -6.88 15.50
CA ASP A 48 -4.34 -6.34 15.51
C ASP A 48 -3.77 -6.14 14.11
N GLU A 49 -4.10 -7.04 13.18
CA GLU A 49 -3.71 -6.96 11.77
C GLU A 49 -4.48 -5.83 11.05
N LEU A 50 -5.78 -5.70 11.31
CA LEU A 50 -6.59 -4.59 10.83
C LEU A 50 -6.07 -3.24 11.36
N ALA A 51 -5.72 -3.18 12.65
CA ALA A 51 -5.14 -1.97 13.25
C ALA A 51 -3.78 -1.62 12.64
N TRP A 52 -2.97 -2.62 12.32
CA TRP A 52 -1.70 -2.43 11.62
C TRP A 52 -1.92 -1.90 10.19
N LEU A 53 -2.83 -2.50 9.43
CA LEU A 53 -3.20 -2.04 8.08
C LEU A 53 -3.65 -0.57 8.12
N PHE A 54 -4.54 -0.23 9.03
CA PHE A 54 -5.04 1.14 9.16
C PHE A 54 -3.95 2.11 9.61
N ARG A 55 -3.03 1.69 10.48
CA ARG A 55 -1.86 2.48 10.86
C ARG A 55 -0.99 2.83 9.65
N VAL A 56 -0.71 1.87 8.77
CA VAL A 56 0.10 2.10 7.56
C VAL A 56 -0.58 3.10 6.64
N TYR A 57 -1.88 2.90 6.37
CA TYR A 57 -2.69 3.85 5.58
C TYR A 57 -2.65 5.28 6.14
N LEU A 58 -2.90 5.43 7.45
CA LEU A 58 -2.86 6.73 8.10
C LEU A 58 -1.47 7.37 8.03
N TYR A 59 -0.42 6.57 8.27
CA TYR A 59 0.95 7.08 8.29
C TYR A 59 1.38 7.59 6.91
N GLU A 60 1.20 6.80 5.86
CA GLU A 60 1.59 7.21 4.50
C GLU A 60 0.76 8.39 4.01
N GLY A 61 -0.55 8.39 4.26
CA GLY A 61 -1.41 9.52 3.90
C GLY A 61 -1.04 10.82 4.64
N LEU A 62 -0.73 10.74 5.94
CA LEU A 62 -0.26 11.90 6.70
C LEU A 62 1.09 12.39 6.21
N LYS A 63 2.04 11.47 5.96
CA LYS A 63 3.37 11.79 5.43
C LYS A 63 3.27 12.51 4.09
N GLU A 64 2.39 12.06 3.19
CA GLU A 64 2.14 12.74 1.92
C GLU A 64 1.61 14.17 2.15
N LYS A 65 0.63 14.34 3.03
CA LYS A 65 0.08 15.67 3.37
C LYS A 65 1.13 16.61 3.94
N PHE A 66 1.95 16.15 4.89
CA PHE A 66 3.02 16.97 5.45
C PHE A 66 4.11 17.30 4.43
N ASN A 67 4.39 16.42 3.47
CA ASN A 67 5.33 16.70 2.40
C ASN A 67 4.76 17.73 1.42
N GLN A 68 3.46 17.64 1.08
CA GLN A 68 2.77 18.63 0.25
C GLN A 68 2.75 20.01 0.92
N ASP A 69 2.50 20.07 2.23
CA ASP A 69 2.52 21.32 3.01
C ASP A 69 3.92 21.94 3.16
N GLN A 70 4.97 21.11 3.14
CA GLN A 70 6.37 21.55 3.18
C GLN A 70 6.89 22.06 1.83
N ILE A 71 6.16 21.88 0.72
CA ILE A 71 6.49 22.51 -0.56
C ILE A 71 6.04 23.98 -0.47
N PRO A 72 6.97 24.96 -0.35
CA PRO A 72 6.56 26.35 -0.41
C PRO A 72 6.07 26.59 -1.83
N ILE A 73 4.79 26.94 -1.97
CA ILE A 73 4.27 27.50 -3.21
C ILE A 73 5.14 28.72 -3.51
N ARG A 74 6.08 28.59 -4.47
CA ARG A 74 6.80 29.74 -5.02
C ARG A 74 5.74 30.61 -5.69
N HIS A 75 5.23 31.59 -4.95
CA HIS A 75 4.50 32.71 -5.51
C HIS A 75 5.45 33.37 -6.50
N ASN A 76 5.20 33.12 -7.79
CA ASN A 76 5.89 33.80 -8.86
C ASN A 76 5.37 35.25 -8.88
N ARG A 77 5.90 36.10 -7.98
CA ARG A 77 5.88 37.55 -8.14
C ARG A 77 6.89 37.88 -9.23
N GLN A 78 6.48 37.75 -10.48
CA GLN A 78 7.07 38.55 -11.53
C GLN A 78 6.31 39.87 -11.56
N PHE A 79 6.95 40.87 -10.94
CA PHE A 79 6.77 42.26 -11.31
C PHE A 79 7.14 42.40 -12.79
N HIS A 80 6.25 42.99 -13.59
CA HIS A 80 6.52 44.10 -14.51
C HIS A 80 5.20 44.61 -15.10
#